data_AF-A0A0P0YB24-F1
#
_entry.id   AF-A0A0P0YB24-F1
#
_cell.length_a   1.000
_cell.length_b   1.000
_cell.length_c   1.000
_cell.angle_alpha   90.00
_cell.angle_beta   90.00
_cell.angle_gamma   90.00
#
_symmetry.space_group_name_H-M   'P 1'
#
loop_
_entity.id
_entity.type
_entity.pdbx_description
1 polymer ?
#
loop_
_entity_poly.entity_id
_entity_poly.type
_entity_poly.pdbx_seq_one_letter_code
_entity_poly.pdbx_strand_id
1 'polypeptide(L)'
;MDQSHGTYWGRIHDYFHQNKEFESDRSQSSLVHCWSTIQEHVNKYCGFLSQIQNRNQSGVNHEDMHVQASLMYKKKEEKKFQFMHCYNVLKNLPKWNDKRNQLAASKTSSKKQKKTANDSPAISTPACNVDENWAADPENTVGEGRPMGRKKAKQQMCERSDLSRKESLDYLWDKKKEADAEERKFEERYQIAFALEQKRIDLERDKFEFKRMIKEDKLLRTDTSAMSIEEQEYYKNVKNQILSHRSAQA
;
A
#
# COMPACT_ATOMS: atom_id res chain seq x y z
N MET A 1 15.79 21.00 23.63
CA MET A 1 15.96 22.17 22.75
C MET A 1 15.02 22.03 21.58
N ASP A 2 14.00 22.89 21.50
CA ASP A 2 13.09 22.94 20.36
C ASP A 2 13.73 23.78 19.27
N GLN A 3 13.90 23.24 18.07
CA GLN A 3 14.55 23.92 16.95
C GLN A 3 13.52 24.69 16.12
N SER A 4 13.88 25.86 15.59
CA SER A 4 12.96 26.61 14.72
C SER A 4 12.66 25.83 13.44
N HIS A 5 11.44 25.99 12.91
CA HIS A 5 11.02 25.36 11.65
C HIS A 5 11.97 25.70 10.49
N GLY A 6 12.43 26.95 10.42
CA GLY A 6 13.39 27.40 9.42
C GLY A 6 14.74 26.70 9.54
N THR A 7 15.28 26.60 10.77
CA THR A 7 16.57 25.93 11.03
C THR A 7 16.49 24.44 10.72
N TYR A 8 15.39 23.78 11.07
CA TYR A 8 15.19 22.35 10.78
C TYR A 8 15.21 22.07 9.28
N TRP A 9 14.41 22.82 8.52
CA TRP A 9 14.33 22.64 7.07
C TRP A 9 15.57 23.11 6.33
N GLY A 10 16.32 24.06 6.87
CA GLY A 10 17.65 24.42 6.37
C GLY A 10 18.60 23.22 6.41
N ARG A 11 18.66 22.50 7.55
CA ARG A 11 19.49 21.27 7.66
C ARG A 11 19.04 20.18 6.69
N ILE A 12 17.73 20.02 6.49
CA ILE A 12 17.20 19.05 5.50
C ILE A 12 17.58 19.47 4.07
N HIS A 13 17.51 20.76 3.76
CA HIS A 13 17.92 21.30 2.47
C HIS A 13 19.41 21.05 2.21
N ASP A 14 20.28 21.36 3.16
CA ASP A 14 21.71 21.08 3.09
C ASP A 14 21.98 19.59 2.88
N TYR A 15 21.33 18.72 3.68
CA TYR A 15 21.45 17.27 3.56
C TYR A 15 20.98 16.76 2.19
N PHE A 16 19.86 17.27 1.68
CA PHE A 16 19.34 16.91 0.36
C PHE A 16 20.35 17.23 -0.75
N HIS A 17 20.96 18.43 -0.73
CA HIS A 17 21.93 18.82 -1.75
C HIS A 17 23.28 18.09 -1.63
N GLN A 18 23.67 17.66 -0.43
CA GLN A 18 24.87 16.86 -0.22
C GLN A 18 24.72 15.40 -0.67
N ASN A 19 23.50 14.86 -0.67
CA ASN A 19 23.24 13.43 -0.89
C ASN A 19 22.45 13.12 -2.18
N LYS A 20 22.07 14.13 -2.97
CA LYS A 20 21.38 13.90 -4.25
C LYS A 20 22.35 13.32 -5.28
N GLU A 21 21.89 12.31 -6.01
CA GLU A 21 22.60 11.73 -7.15
C GLU A 21 22.22 12.39 -8.48
N PHE A 22 21.39 13.44 -8.45
CA PHE A 22 20.84 14.11 -9.63
C PHE A 22 20.90 15.64 -9.53
N GLU A 23 20.82 16.31 -10.68
CA GLU A 23 20.81 17.77 -10.75
C GLU A 23 19.47 18.33 -10.24
N SER A 24 19.53 19.28 -9.32
CA SER A 24 18.34 19.85 -8.67
C SER A 24 18.68 21.17 -7.99
N ASP A 25 17.85 22.17 -8.23
CA ASP A 25 17.89 23.53 -7.70
C ASP A 25 16.74 23.80 -6.72
N ARG A 26 16.13 22.74 -6.16
CA ARG A 26 14.98 22.85 -5.27
C ARG A 26 15.29 23.72 -4.05
N SER A 27 14.42 24.70 -3.82
CA SER A 27 14.49 25.53 -2.61
C SER A 27 13.99 24.79 -1.37
N GLN A 28 14.37 25.28 -0.20
CA GLN A 28 13.83 24.82 1.09
C GLN A 28 12.30 24.78 1.09
N SER A 29 11.65 25.84 0.60
CA SER A 29 10.17 25.90 0.52
C SER A 29 9.59 24.82 -0.39
N SER A 30 10.26 24.50 -1.51
CA SER A 30 9.84 23.41 -2.40
C SER A 30 9.87 22.06 -1.68
N LEU A 31 10.93 21.79 -0.90
CA LEU A 31 11.05 20.56 -0.11
C LEU A 31 9.96 20.47 0.97
N VAL A 32 9.67 21.58 1.66
CA VAL A 32 8.58 21.67 2.64
C VAL A 32 7.24 21.31 2.00
N HIS A 33 6.88 21.93 0.87
CA HIS A 33 5.62 21.67 0.18
C HIS A 33 5.51 20.24 -0.34
N CYS A 34 6.61 19.70 -0.88
CA CYS A 34 6.68 18.31 -1.33
C CYS A 34 6.40 17.35 -0.17
N TRP A 35 7.11 17.55 0.95
CA TRP A 35 6.92 16.73 2.14
C TRP A 35 5.51 16.83 2.72
N SER A 36 4.95 18.04 2.83
CA SER A 36 3.57 18.24 3.31
C SER A 36 2.55 17.48 2.47
N THR A 37 2.70 17.52 1.14
CA THR A 37 1.87 16.74 0.21
C THR A 37 2.02 15.23 0.47
N ILE A 38 3.25 14.71 0.50
CA ILE A 38 3.49 13.29 0.76
C ILE A 38 2.88 12.87 2.10
N GLN A 39 3.12 13.66 3.15
CA GLN A 39 2.62 13.40 4.49
C GLN A 39 1.10 13.35 4.52
N GLU A 40 0.40 14.31 3.90
CA GLU A 40 -1.06 14.32 3.83
C GLU A 40 -1.61 13.06 3.17
N HIS A 41 -1.10 12.74 1.99
CA HIS A 41 -1.55 11.60 1.20
C HIS A 41 -1.29 10.26 1.93
N VAL A 42 -0.09 10.09 2.51
CA VAL A 42 0.26 8.88 3.27
C VAL A 42 -0.60 8.78 4.54
N ASN A 43 -0.84 9.88 5.25
CA ASN A 43 -1.71 9.88 6.44
C ASN A 43 -3.14 9.44 6.11
N LYS A 44 -3.72 9.93 5.01
CA LYS A 44 -5.03 9.50 4.52
C LYS A 44 -5.04 8.00 4.24
N TYR A 45 -4.03 7.50 3.52
CA TYR A 45 -3.88 6.09 3.21
C TYR A 45 -3.78 5.21 4.47
N CYS A 46 -2.95 5.61 5.45
CA CYS A 46 -2.88 4.95 6.76
C CYS A 46 -4.22 4.96 7.50
N GLY A 47 -5.01 6.03 7.35
CA GLY A 47 -6.37 6.11 7.87
C GLY A 47 -7.30 5.04 7.28
N PHE A 48 -7.21 4.76 5.98
CA PHE A 48 -7.97 3.68 5.34
C PHE A 48 -7.49 2.30 5.80
N LEU A 49 -6.18 2.07 5.88
CA LEU A 49 -5.64 0.82 6.42
C LEU A 49 -6.12 0.55 7.84
N SER A 50 -6.14 1.57 8.70
CA SER A 50 -6.63 1.45 10.07
C SER A 50 -8.14 1.14 10.11
N GLN A 51 -8.93 1.72 9.21
CA GLN A 51 -10.36 1.39 9.09
C GLN A 51 -10.58 -0.06 8.65
N ILE A 52 -9.75 -0.59 7.75
CA ILE A 52 -9.83 -1.98 7.29
C ILE A 52 -9.43 -2.93 8.42
N GLN A 53 -8.31 -2.65 9.08
CA GLN A 53 -7.83 -3.44 10.22
C GLN A 53 -8.90 -3.54 11.33
N ASN A 54 -9.56 -2.43 11.66
CA ASN A 54 -10.59 -2.38 12.70
C ASN A 54 -11.90 -3.09 12.33
N ARG A 55 -12.10 -3.50 11.07
CA ARG A 55 -13.28 -4.28 10.67
C ARG A 55 -13.17 -5.76 11.08
N ASN A 56 -12.00 -6.21 11.55
CA ASN A 56 -11.76 -7.58 12.04
C ASN A 56 -12.27 -8.67 11.09
N GLN A 57 -12.08 -8.47 9.77
CA GLN A 57 -12.43 -9.48 8.78
C GLN A 57 -11.45 -10.65 8.90
N SER A 58 -11.95 -11.80 9.33
CA SER A 58 -11.17 -13.03 9.41
C SER A 58 -10.64 -13.43 8.03
N GLY A 59 -9.34 -13.68 7.91
CA GLY A 59 -8.71 -14.19 6.69
C GLY A 59 -8.22 -13.16 5.68
N VAL A 60 -8.18 -11.87 6.02
CA VAL A 60 -7.62 -10.83 5.14
C VAL A 60 -6.09 -10.80 5.30
N ASN A 61 -5.35 -11.06 4.21
CA ASN A 61 -3.89 -10.94 4.20
C ASN A 61 -3.46 -9.46 4.12
N HIS A 62 -2.21 -9.17 4.43
CA HIS A 62 -1.62 -7.83 4.35
C HIS A 62 -1.74 -7.23 2.94
N GLU A 63 -1.51 -8.01 1.88
CA GLU A 63 -1.75 -7.60 0.48
C GLU A 63 -3.22 -7.22 0.24
N ASP A 64 -4.18 -8.00 0.75
CA ASP A 64 -5.60 -7.70 0.62
C ASP A 64 -5.96 -6.37 1.30
N MET A 65 -5.35 -6.07 2.44
CA MET A 65 -5.52 -4.79 3.13
C MET A 65 -5.06 -3.62 2.25
N HIS A 66 -3.96 -3.78 1.52
CA HIS A 66 -3.43 -2.76 0.62
C HIS A 66 -4.28 -2.56 -0.64
N VAL A 67 -4.81 -3.65 -1.21
CA VAL A 67 -5.75 -3.59 -2.34
C VAL A 67 -7.02 -2.86 -1.90
N GLN A 68 -7.60 -3.24 -0.76
CA GLN A 68 -8.79 -2.60 -0.21
C GLN A 68 -8.55 -1.12 0.12
N ALA A 69 -7.41 -0.78 0.73
CA ALA A 69 -7.07 0.60 1.05
C ALA A 69 -6.90 1.45 -0.21
N SER A 70 -6.30 0.90 -1.26
CA SER A 70 -6.13 1.58 -2.56
C SER A 70 -7.48 1.80 -3.25
N LEU A 71 -8.41 0.84 -3.16
CA LEU A 71 -9.76 0.98 -3.67
C LEU A 71 -10.55 2.06 -2.89
N MET A 72 -10.45 2.06 -1.56
CA MET A 72 -11.07 3.11 -0.73
C MET A 72 -10.50 4.49 -1.04
N TYR A 73 -9.18 4.57 -1.21
CA TYR A 73 -8.49 5.81 -1.57
C TYR A 73 -9.01 6.34 -2.91
N LYS A 74 -9.04 5.50 -3.96
CA LYS A 74 -9.57 5.89 -5.28
C LYS A 74 -11.03 6.34 -5.22
N LYS A 75 -11.85 5.67 -4.40
CA LYS A 75 -13.27 6.02 -4.22
C LYS A 75 -13.47 7.35 -3.49
N LYS A 76 -12.59 7.70 -2.55
CA LYS A 76 -12.73 8.89 -1.69
C LYS A 76 -12.00 10.12 -2.20
N GLU A 77 -10.83 9.94 -2.77
CA GLU A 77 -9.95 11.02 -3.25
C GLU A 77 -10.02 11.19 -4.76
N GLU A 78 -10.83 10.38 -5.45
CA GLU A 78 -11.02 10.34 -6.91
C GLU A 78 -9.74 10.11 -7.73
N LYS A 79 -8.63 9.82 -7.05
CA LYS A 79 -7.29 9.66 -7.61
C LYS A 79 -6.68 8.36 -7.11
N LYS A 80 -5.85 7.73 -7.94
CA LYS A 80 -5.03 6.61 -7.46
C LYS A 80 -4.01 7.10 -6.44
N PHE A 81 -3.75 6.32 -5.40
CA PHE A 81 -2.67 6.60 -4.46
C PHE A 81 -1.33 6.42 -5.17
N GLN A 82 -0.45 7.43 -5.13
CA GLN A 82 0.81 7.46 -5.89
C GLN A 82 2.05 7.29 -5.00
N PHE A 83 1.90 7.41 -3.68
CA PHE A 83 3.02 7.49 -2.73
C PHE A 83 3.27 6.16 -2.00
N MET A 84 3.09 5.02 -2.67
CA MET A 84 3.33 3.69 -2.07
C MET A 84 4.79 3.50 -1.62
N HIS A 85 5.75 3.98 -2.42
CA HIS A 85 7.15 3.94 -2.05
C HIS A 85 7.41 4.72 -0.75
N CYS A 86 6.88 5.94 -0.63
CA CYS A 86 7.00 6.76 0.57
C CYS A 86 6.37 6.08 1.79
N TYR A 87 5.17 5.50 1.64
CA TYR A 87 4.54 4.72 2.72
C TYR A 87 5.43 3.57 3.21
N ASN A 88 6.06 2.82 2.30
CA ASN A 88 6.92 1.68 2.66
C ASN A 88 8.17 2.10 3.44
N VAL A 89 8.72 3.28 3.16
CA VAL A 89 9.84 3.86 3.93
C VAL A 89 9.35 4.32 5.31
N LEU A 90 8.16 4.91 5.40
CA LEU A 90 7.66 5.54 6.63
C LEU A 90 7.03 4.54 7.63
N LYS A 91 6.40 3.47 7.16
CA LYS A 91 5.57 2.56 7.99
C LYS A 91 6.29 1.91 9.18
N ASN A 92 7.61 1.71 9.07
CA ASN A 92 8.43 1.05 10.09
C ASN A 92 9.19 2.05 10.99
N LEU A 93 9.11 3.36 10.72
CA LEU A 93 9.83 4.34 11.52
C LEU A 93 9.13 4.55 12.86
N PRO A 94 9.86 4.48 13.99
CA PRO A 94 9.27 4.55 15.34
C PRO A 94 8.49 5.86 15.54
N LYS A 95 9.06 7.00 15.13
CA LYS A 95 8.37 8.31 15.17
C LYS A 95 7.05 8.32 14.39
N TRP A 96 6.97 7.58 13.29
CA TRP A 96 5.76 7.50 12.48
C TRP A 96 4.70 6.63 13.16
N ASN A 97 5.10 5.49 13.71
CA ASN A 97 4.21 4.61 14.47
C ASN A 97 3.69 5.26 15.75
N ASP A 98 4.52 6.00 16.48
CA ASP A 98 4.11 6.73 17.69
C ASP A 98 3.05 7.78 17.36
N LYS A 99 3.24 8.56 16.30
CA LYS A 99 2.26 9.56 15.83
C LYS A 99 0.95 8.89 15.42
N ARG A 100 1.01 7.75 14.73
CA ARG A 100 -0.17 6.97 14.33
C ARG A 100 -0.94 6.42 15.54
N ASN A 101 -0.23 5.90 16.53
CA ASN A 101 -0.81 5.38 17.77
C ASN A 101 -1.44 6.51 18.60
N GLN A 102 -0.80 7.69 18.69
CA GLN A 102 -1.38 8.88 19.34
C GLN A 102 -2.67 9.35 18.65
N LEU A 103 -2.71 9.34 17.31
CA LEU A 103 -3.91 9.69 16.53
C LEU A 103 -5.02 8.64 16.64
N ALA A 104 -4.68 7.38 16.88
CA ALA A 104 -5.65 6.32 17.17
C ALA A 104 -6.22 6.45 18.59
N ALA A 105 -5.37 6.73 19.59
CA ALA A 105 -5.76 6.91 20.99
C ALA A 105 -6.61 8.18 21.23
N SER A 106 -6.37 9.26 20.48
CA SER A 106 -7.20 10.47 20.59
C SER A 106 -8.63 10.27 20.05
N LYS A 107 -8.83 9.37 19.08
CA LYS A 107 -10.16 9.01 18.55
C LYS A 107 -10.99 8.11 19.47
N THR A 108 -10.37 7.39 20.40
CA THR A 108 -11.08 6.54 21.39
C THR A 108 -11.47 7.30 22.66
N SER A 109 -10.85 8.44 22.94
CA SER A 109 -11.14 9.27 24.11
C SER A 109 -12.44 10.08 23.99
N SER A 110 -12.89 10.42 22.78
CA SER A 110 -14.10 11.23 22.55
C SER A 110 -15.44 10.50 22.72
N LYS A 111 -15.45 9.24 23.18
CA LYS A 111 -16.69 8.43 23.34
C LYS A 111 -17.16 8.22 24.78
N LYS A 112 -16.65 9.00 25.75
CA LYS A 112 -17.02 8.83 27.16
C LYS A 112 -17.57 10.11 27.78
N GLN A 113 -18.80 10.48 27.39
CA GLN A 113 -19.84 11.01 28.30
C GLN A 113 -21.12 11.39 27.52
N LYS A 114 -22.09 10.48 27.50
CA LYS A 114 -23.50 10.86 27.66
C LYS A 114 -24.23 9.68 28.32
N LYS A 115 -24.28 9.71 29.65
CA LYS A 115 -25.26 8.93 30.42
C LYS A 115 -26.55 9.75 30.41
N THR A 116 -27.61 9.21 29.82
CA THR A 116 -29.00 9.56 30.17
C THR A 116 -29.83 8.29 30.08
N ALA A 117 -30.47 7.94 31.19
CA ALA A 117 -31.31 6.77 31.39
C ALA A 117 -32.74 6.98 30.87
N ASN A 118 -33.46 5.86 30.75
CA ASN A 118 -34.93 5.67 30.68
C ASN A 118 -35.65 6.22 29.43
N ASP A 119 -36.71 5.62 28.89
CA ASP A 119 -37.48 4.38 29.11
C ASP A 119 -38.22 4.08 27.77
N SER A 120 -38.53 2.82 27.48
CA SER A 120 -39.55 2.47 26.45
C SER A 120 -40.96 2.72 27.00
N PRO A 121 -42.00 2.86 26.13
CA PRO A 121 -42.77 1.67 25.78
C PRO A 121 -43.29 1.62 24.33
N ALA A 122 -43.66 0.41 23.95
CA ALA A 122 -44.26 0.01 22.69
C ALA A 122 -45.74 0.42 22.55
N ILE A 123 -46.26 0.39 21.31
CA ILE A 123 -47.48 -0.34 20.84
C ILE A 123 -48.21 0.38 19.67
N SER A 124 -48.56 -0.45 18.67
CA SER A 124 -49.64 -0.39 17.68
C SER A 124 -49.57 0.45 16.40
N THR A 125 -49.55 -0.29 15.28
CA THR A 125 -50.23 -0.02 14.01
C THR A 125 -51.77 -0.06 14.18
N PRO A 126 -52.54 0.58 13.29
CA PRO A 126 -53.24 -0.23 12.29
C PRO A 126 -53.35 0.43 10.89
N ALA A 127 -53.57 -0.44 9.90
CA ALA A 127 -53.88 -0.13 8.52
C ALA A 127 -55.31 0.40 8.34
N CYS A 128 -55.53 1.18 7.29
CA CYS A 128 -56.86 1.45 6.73
C CYS A 128 -56.85 1.19 5.23
N ASN A 129 -57.49 0.07 4.84
CA ASN A 129 -58.10 -0.10 3.53
C ASN A 129 -59.50 0.53 3.60
N VAL A 130 -59.92 1.23 2.54
CA VAL A 130 -61.34 1.46 2.23
C VAL A 130 -61.53 1.16 0.75
N ASP A 131 -62.57 0.38 0.50
CA ASP A 131 -63.04 -0.25 -0.73
C ASP A 131 -64.25 0.53 -1.31
N GLU A 132 -64.65 0.17 -2.53
CA GLU A 132 -65.98 0.33 -3.17
C GLU A 132 -66.40 1.74 -3.69
N ASN A 133 -67.14 1.94 -4.79
CA ASN A 133 -67.67 1.12 -5.91
C ASN A 133 -68.54 2.06 -6.83
N TRP A 134 -68.82 1.61 -8.08
CA TRP A 134 -70.01 1.89 -8.93
C TRP A 134 -70.01 3.17 -9.82
N ALA A 135 -70.42 3.22 -11.11
CA ALA A 135 -70.71 2.25 -12.18
C ALA A 135 -71.03 2.99 -13.52
N ALA A 136 -71.19 2.20 -14.59
CA ALA A 136 -72.03 2.37 -15.80
C ALA A 136 -71.36 2.84 -17.13
N ASP A 137 -71.40 1.89 -18.08
CA ASP A 137 -71.22 1.91 -19.57
C ASP A 137 -72.41 2.65 -20.29
N PRO A 138 -72.52 2.83 -21.64
CA PRO A 138 -71.92 2.02 -22.73
C PRO A 138 -71.46 2.74 -24.05
N GLU A 139 -70.75 1.94 -24.87
CA GLU A 139 -70.96 1.70 -26.33
C GLU A 139 -69.87 2.11 -27.37
N ASN A 140 -69.35 1.06 -28.03
CA ASN A 140 -68.94 0.88 -29.44
C ASN A 140 -67.74 1.63 -30.06
N THR A 141 -66.62 0.93 -30.34
CA THR A 141 -66.23 0.43 -31.69
C THR A 141 -64.77 -0.08 -31.78
N VAL A 142 -64.63 -1.27 -32.38
CA VAL A 142 -63.55 -1.78 -33.27
C VAL A 142 -62.07 -1.76 -32.80
N GLY A 143 -61.56 -2.98 -32.58
CA GLY A 143 -60.29 -3.43 -33.16
C GLY A 143 -59.06 -3.40 -32.25
N GLU A 144 -58.70 -4.54 -31.65
CA GLU A 144 -57.31 -4.96 -31.47
C GLU A 144 -57.22 -6.41 -30.96
N GLY A 145 -56.22 -7.14 -31.44
CA GLY A 145 -56.01 -8.56 -31.14
C GLY A 145 -55.92 -8.84 -29.64
N ARG A 146 -56.41 -10.01 -29.23
CA ARG A 146 -56.36 -10.48 -27.83
C ARG A 146 -54.95 -10.27 -27.24
N PRO A 147 -54.81 -9.68 -26.04
CA PRO A 147 -53.50 -9.47 -25.42
C PRO A 147 -52.82 -10.81 -25.12
N MET A 148 -51.50 -10.84 -25.27
CA MET A 148 -50.66 -12.00 -24.99
C MET A 148 -50.97 -12.57 -23.60
N GLY A 149 -51.33 -13.85 -23.52
CA GLY A 149 -51.79 -14.48 -22.28
C GLY A 149 -50.74 -14.36 -21.15
N ARG A 150 -51.22 -13.99 -19.96
CA ARG A 150 -50.44 -13.70 -18.73
C ARG A 150 -49.34 -14.73 -18.42
N LYS A 151 -49.53 -16.01 -18.77
CA LYS A 151 -48.57 -17.11 -18.57
C LYS A 151 -47.35 -17.03 -19.49
N LYS A 152 -47.54 -16.68 -20.78
CA LYS A 152 -46.45 -16.61 -21.78
C LYS A 152 -45.61 -15.33 -21.59
N ALA A 153 -46.25 -14.22 -21.23
CA ALA A 153 -45.55 -12.98 -20.87
C ALA A 153 -44.68 -13.13 -19.61
N LYS A 154 -45.17 -13.84 -18.58
CA LYS A 154 -44.39 -14.12 -17.36
C LYS A 154 -43.17 -15.00 -17.64
N GLN A 155 -43.30 -15.98 -18.53
CA GLN A 155 -42.19 -16.86 -18.90
C GLN A 155 -41.09 -16.11 -19.67
N GLN A 156 -41.44 -15.27 -20.65
CA GLN A 156 -40.44 -14.45 -21.37
C GLN A 156 -39.72 -13.46 -20.46
N MET A 157 -40.42 -12.88 -19.47
CA MET A 157 -39.80 -12.02 -18.46
C MET A 157 -38.83 -12.80 -17.56
N CYS A 158 -39.18 -14.04 -17.18
CA CYS A 158 -38.29 -14.92 -16.41
C CYS A 158 -37.04 -15.30 -17.21
N GLU A 159 -37.21 -15.75 -18.47
CA GLU A 159 -36.10 -16.15 -19.34
C GLU A 159 -35.15 -14.99 -19.63
N ARG A 160 -35.66 -13.77 -19.86
CA ARG A 160 -34.83 -12.56 -20.00
C ARG A 160 -34.07 -12.21 -18.72
N SER A 161 -34.71 -12.34 -17.57
CA SER A 161 -34.06 -12.14 -16.26
C SER A 161 -32.98 -13.19 -16.00
N ASP A 162 -33.21 -14.44 -16.37
CA ASP A 162 -32.24 -15.53 -16.18
C ASP A 162 -31.05 -15.41 -17.13
N LEU A 163 -31.27 -14.97 -18.37
CA LEU A 163 -30.20 -14.60 -19.31
C LEU A 163 -29.37 -13.43 -18.78
N SER A 164 -30.01 -12.35 -18.31
CA SER A 164 -29.32 -11.20 -17.72
C SER A 164 -28.50 -11.57 -16.48
N ARG A 165 -29.01 -12.49 -15.65
CA ARG A 165 -28.27 -13.03 -14.50
C ARG A 165 -27.05 -13.84 -14.92
N LYS A 166 -27.19 -14.66 -15.96
CA LYS A 166 -26.10 -15.47 -16.51
C LYS A 166 -24.99 -14.59 -17.11
N GLU A 167 -25.35 -13.59 -17.92
CA GLU A 167 -24.40 -12.62 -18.48
C GLU A 167 -23.66 -11.84 -17.38
N SER A 168 -24.36 -11.47 -16.30
CA SER A 168 -23.75 -10.79 -15.15
C SER A 168 -22.74 -11.69 -14.41
N LEU A 169 -23.03 -12.99 -14.29
CA LEU A 169 -22.12 -13.97 -13.69
C LEU A 169 -20.89 -14.21 -14.56
N ASP A 170 -21.06 -14.33 -15.87
CA ASP A 170 -19.96 -14.49 -16.83
C ASP A 170 -19.02 -13.27 -16.79
N TYR A 171 -19.57 -12.05 -16.75
CA TYR A 171 -18.78 -10.82 -16.61
C TYR A 171 -17.96 -10.79 -15.31
N LEU A 172 -18.54 -11.21 -14.18
CA LEU A 172 -17.84 -11.31 -12.90
C LEU A 172 -16.72 -12.36 -12.94
N TRP A 173 -16.97 -13.49 -13.60
CA TRP A 173 -15.98 -14.56 -13.78
C TRP A 173 -14.80 -14.11 -14.63
N ASP A 174 -15.06 -13.42 -15.75
CA ASP A 174 -14.02 -12.86 -16.60
C ASP A 174 -13.20 -11.80 -15.87
N LYS A 175 -13.85 -10.93 -15.09
CA LYS A 175 -13.17 -9.94 -14.26
C LYS A 175 -12.28 -10.57 -13.20
N LYS A 176 -12.72 -11.68 -12.59
CA LYS A 176 -11.91 -12.43 -11.63
C LYS A 176 -10.70 -13.07 -12.31
N LYS A 177 -10.90 -13.72 -13.46
CA LYS A 177 -9.82 -14.33 -14.24
C LYS A 177 -8.78 -13.32 -14.70
N GLU A 178 -9.22 -12.11 -15.06
CA GLU A 178 -8.35 -10.99 -15.41
C GLU A 178 -7.53 -10.52 -14.20
N ALA A 179 -8.16 -10.38 -13.03
CA ALA A 179 -7.47 -10.02 -11.78
C ALA A 179 -6.42 -11.07 -11.37
N ASP A 180 -6.78 -12.35 -11.39
CA ASP A 180 -5.87 -13.46 -11.07
C ASP A 180 -4.68 -13.54 -12.07
N ALA A 181 -4.90 -13.15 -13.33
CA ALA A 181 -3.84 -13.09 -14.33
C ALA A 181 -2.89 -11.90 -14.09
N GLU A 182 -3.42 -10.74 -13.69
CA GLU A 182 -2.59 -9.59 -13.32
C GLU A 182 -1.81 -9.82 -12.03
N GLU A 183 -2.38 -10.53 -11.06
CA GLU A 183 -1.69 -10.94 -9.83
C GLU A 183 -0.50 -11.86 -10.13
N ARG A 184 -0.68 -12.86 -11.01
CA ARG A 184 0.44 -13.72 -11.46
C ARG A 184 1.54 -12.92 -12.13
N LYS A 185 1.20 -11.96 -13.01
CA LYS A 185 2.20 -11.09 -13.65
C LYS A 185 2.93 -10.20 -12.63
N PHE A 186 2.22 -9.73 -11.61
CA PHE A 186 2.82 -8.94 -10.54
C PHE A 186 3.82 -9.78 -9.73
N GLU A 187 3.44 -10.99 -9.35
CA GLU A 187 4.31 -11.92 -8.61
C GLU A 187 5.55 -12.29 -9.44
N GLU A 188 5.38 -12.63 -10.72
CA GLU A 188 6.51 -12.89 -11.63
C GLU A 188 7.49 -11.71 -11.70
N ARG A 189 6.97 -10.48 -11.84
CA ARG A 189 7.80 -9.26 -11.84
C ARG A 189 8.52 -9.05 -10.51
N TYR A 190 7.85 -9.33 -9.39
CA TYR A 190 8.43 -9.23 -8.06
C TYR A 190 9.58 -10.23 -7.88
N GLN A 191 9.37 -11.49 -8.27
CA GLN A 191 10.41 -12.52 -8.22
C GLN A 191 11.61 -12.18 -9.10
N ILE A 192 11.37 -11.66 -10.31
CA ILE A 192 12.44 -11.19 -11.21
C ILE A 192 13.22 -10.03 -10.57
N ALA A 193 12.52 -9.04 -10.01
CA ALA A 193 13.16 -7.89 -9.36
C ALA A 193 14.00 -8.31 -8.15
N PHE A 194 13.49 -9.21 -7.32
CA PHE A 194 14.21 -9.76 -6.18
C PHE A 194 15.48 -10.51 -6.61
N ALA A 195 15.38 -11.36 -7.62
CA ALA A 195 16.53 -12.09 -8.16
C ALA A 195 17.60 -11.15 -8.75
N LEU A 196 17.19 -10.06 -9.41
CA LEU A 196 18.11 -9.04 -9.91
C LEU A 196 18.83 -8.30 -8.78
N GLU A 197 18.13 -7.95 -7.71
CA GLU A 197 18.73 -7.28 -6.55
C GLU A 197 19.70 -8.19 -5.81
N GLN A 198 19.36 -9.49 -5.65
CA GLN A 198 20.27 -10.46 -5.06
C GLN A 198 21.56 -10.59 -5.87
N LYS A 199 21.45 -10.70 -7.21
CA LYS A 199 22.62 -10.72 -8.12
C LYS A 199 23.45 -9.44 -8.01
N ARG A 200 22.81 -8.27 -7.86
CA ARG A 200 23.51 -7.00 -7.69
C ARG A 200 24.31 -6.99 -6.39
N ILE A 201 23.73 -7.44 -5.28
CA ILE A 201 24.41 -7.55 -3.98
C ILE A 201 25.60 -8.51 -4.07
N ASP A 202 25.44 -9.65 -4.73
CA ASP A 202 26.53 -10.61 -4.91
C ASP A 202 27.67 -10.03 -5.76
N LEU A 203 27.36 -9.35 -6.87
CA LEU A 203 28.36 -8.65 -7.69
C LEU A 203 29.09 -7.54 -6.91
N GLU A 204 28.38 -6.83 -6.02
CA GLU A 204 28.98 -5.80 -5.19
C GLU A 204 29.91 -6.40 -4.13
N ARG A 205 29.51 -7.53 -3.53
CA ARG A 205 30.36 -8.34 -2.63
C ARG A 205 31.63 -8.79 -3.36
N ASP A 206 31.50 -9.37 -4.54
CA ASP A 206 32.64 -9.84 -5.34
C ASP A 206 33.58 -8.70 -5.73
N LYS A 207 33.04 -7.53 -6.08
CA LYS A 207 33.84 -6.32 -6.34
C LYS A 207 34.59 -5.84 -5.10
N PHE A 208 33.96 -5.88 -3.93
CA PHE A 208 34.61 -5.53 -2.67
C PHE A 208 35.73 -6.52 -2.34
N GLU A 209 35.45 -7.81 -2.49
CA GLU A 209 36.43 -8.89 -2.29
C GLU A 209 37.63 -8.76 -3.23
N PHE A 210 37.37 -8.52 -4.51
CA PHE A 210 38.43 -8.29 -5.49
C PHE A 210 39.30 -7.08 -5.12
N LYS A 211 38.69 -5.96 -4.71
CA LYS A 211 39.45 -4.77 -4.24
C LYS A 211 40.27 -5.06 -2.99
N ARG A 212 39.72 -5.85 -2.05
CA ARG A 212 40.44 -6.31 -0.85
C ARG A 212 41.65 -7.16 -1.24
N MET A 213 41.45 -8.14 -2.12
CA MET A 213 42.52 -9.03 -2.61
C MET A 213 43.66 -8.24 -3.25
N ILE A 214 43.36 -7.24 -4.09
CA ILE A 214 44.38 -6.38 -4.71
C ILE A 214 45.19 -5.60 -3.67
N LYS A 215 44.52 -5.02 -2.66
CA LYS A 215 45.21 -4.29 -1.58
C LYS A 215 46.10 -5.21 -0.75
N GLU A 216 45.60 -6.39 -0.40
CA GLU A 216 46.35 -7.40 0.34
C GLU A 216 47.55 -7.92 -0.46
N ASP A 217 47.40 -8.18 -1.76
CA ASP A 217 48.51 -8.62 -2.62
C ASP A 217 49.60 -7.55 -2.72
N LYS A 218 49.20 -6.27 -2.85
CA LYS A 218 50.12 -5.14 -2.78
C LYS A 218 50.85 -5.10 -1.43
N LEU A 219 50.16 -5.36 -0.33
CA LEU A 219 50.76 -5.40 1.01
C LEU A 219 51.76 -6.54 1.16
N LEU A 220 51.40 -7.74 0.68
CA LEU A 220 52.27 -8.92 0.69
C LEU A 220 53.58 -8.68 -0.07
N ARG A 221 53.49 -8.03 -1.23
CA ARG A 221 54.65 -7.70 -2.10
C ARG A 221 55.49 -6.52 -1.63
N THR A 222 55.04 -5.73 -0.65
CA THR A 222 55.80 -4.58 -0.17
C THR A 222 57.11 -5.03 0.47
N ASP A 223 58.23 -4.50 -0.02
CA ASP A 223 59.56 -4.74 0.56
C ASP A 223 59.72 -3.96 1.86
N THR A 224 60.11 -4.66 2.92
CA THR A 224 60.25 -4.13 4.28
C THR A 224 61.72 -3.97 4.68
N SER A 225 62.67 -4.35 3.83
CA SER A 225 64.11 -4.35 4.14
C SER A 225 64.68 -2.96 4.46
N ALA A 226 64.09 -1.90 3.88
CA ALA A 226 64.48 -0.51 4.11
C ALA A 226 63.75 0.17 5.27
N MET A 227 62.84 -0.53 5.96
CA MET A 227 62.01 0.02 7.05
C MET A 227 62.65 -0.21 8.42
N SER A 228 62.18 0.48 9.45
CA SER A 228 62.63 0.25 10.84
C SER A 228 62.25 -1.16 11.33
N ILE A 229 62.92 -1.64 12.38
CA ILE A 229 62.69 -2.99 12.94
C ILE A 229 61.24 -3.16 13.40
N GLU A 230 60.68 -2.15 14.07
CA GLU A 230 59.29 -2.15 14.56
C GLU A 230 58.28 -2.23 13.38
N GLU A 231 58.54 -1.49 12.31
CA GLU A 231 57.72 -1.55 11.09
C GLU A 231 57.83 -2.92 10.41
N GLN A 232 59.03 -3.49 10.32
CA GLN A 232 59.24 -4.83 9.76
C GLN A 232 58.42 -5.89 10.49
N GLU A 233 58.39 -5.84 11.82
CA GLU A 233 57.62 -6.76 12.65
C GLU A 233 56.10 -6.58 12.46
N TYR A 234 55.63 -5.33 12.38
CA TYR A 234 54.24 -5.01 12.07
C TYR A 234 53.82 -5.62 10.72
N TYR A 235 54.54 -5.34 9.63
CA TYR A 235 54.20 -5.86 8.31
C TYR A 235 54.30 -7.38 8.25
N LYS A 236 55.26 -8.01 8.96
CA LYS A 236 55.34 -9.46 9.08
C LYS A 236 54.07 -10.05 9.70
N ASN A 237 53.57 -9.46 10.78
CA ASN A 237 52.34 -9.91 11.42
C ASN A 237 51.12 -9.75 10.50
N VAL A 238 50.97 -8.59 9.85
CA VAL A 238 49.85 -8.35 8.93
C VAL A 238 49.89 -9.30 7.73
N LYS A 239 51.06 -9.57 7.15
CA LYS A 239 51.23 -10.56 6.07
C LYS A 239 50.80 -11.95 6.53
N ASN A 240 51.15 -12.36 7.75
CA ASN A 240 50.73 -13.65 8.31
C ASN A 240 49.21 -13.72 8.52
N GLN A 241 48.58 -12.66 9.02
CA GLN A 241 47.11 -12.60 9.16
C GLN A 241 46.41 -12.75 7.82
N ILE A 242 46.89 -12.05 6.77
CA ILE A 242 46.33 -12.16 5.42
C ILE A 242 46.45 -13.59 4.89
N LEU A 243 47.61 -14.23 5.05
CA LEU A 243 47.83 -15.60 4.61
C LEU A 243 46.91 -16.59 5.34
N SER A 244 46.77 -16.44 6.66
CA SER A 244 45.86 -17.27 7.47
C SER A 244 44.39 -17.08 7.08
N HIS A 245 43.98 -15.86 6.75
CA HIS A 245 42.62 -15.58 6.30
C HIS A 245 42.37 -16.19 4.92
N ARG A 246 43.32 -16.08 3.98
CA ARG A 246 43.22 -16.72 2.65
C ARG A 246 43.18 -18.24 2.73
N SER A 247 43.98 -18.86 3.60
CA SER A 247 43.95 -20.31 3.79
C SER A 247 42.67 -20.81 4.44
N ALA A 248 41.96 -19.97 5.19
CA ALA A 248 40.65 -20.31 5.77
C ALA A 248 39.48 -20.20 4.77
N GLN A 249 39.68 -19.53 3.63
CA GLN A 249 38.68 -19.33 2.58
C GLN A 249 38.87 -20.25 1.36
N ALA A 250 40.01 -20.95 1.26
CA ALA A 250 40.34 -21.91 0.21
C ALA A 250 39.83 -23.31 0.57
#